data_AF-A0A370PZ07-F1
#
_entry.id   AF-A0A370PZ07-F1
#
_cell.length_a   1.000
_cell.length_b   1.000
_cell.length_c   1.000
_cell.angle_alpha   90.00
_cell.angle_beta   90.00
_cell.angle_gamma   90.00
#
_symmetry.space_group_name_H-M   'P 1'
#
loop_
_entity.id
_entity.type
_entity.pdbx_description
1 polymer ?
#
loop_
_entity_poly.entity_id
_entity_poly.type
_entity_poly.pdbx_seq_one_letter_code
_entity_poly.pdbx_strand_id
1 'polypeptide(L)'
;MASNTQRITTLLKHWPTDKVRPSSVSVQNYLQACLLPSSTEQTSQKQPQQEGQLQKVNIDEKSLNALSSLLEDRYARRYPLSPRLRRPASNPDHYDNVIREFDEAPDRDWMGRLKKRLGGLLRLK
;
A
#
# COMPACT_ATOMS: atom_id res chain seq x y z
N MET A 1 28.86 2.95 8.61
CA MET A 1 27.52 3.45 8.26
C MET A 1 27.03 2.67 7.06
N ALA A 2 25.91 1.95 7.15
CA ALA A 2 25.34 1.27 5.98
C ALA A 2 24.92 2.31 4.93
N SER A 3 25.20 2.04 3.65
CA SER A 3 24.83 2.95 2.56
C SER A 3 23.30 3.11 2.50
N ASN A 4 22.79 4.30 2.15
CA ASN A 4 21.35 4.55 2.03
C ASN A 4 20.67 3.54 1.10
N THR A 5 21.33 3.13 0.02
CA THR A 5 20.85 2.07 -0.87
C THR A 5 20.64 0.74 -0.16
N GLN A 6 21.56 0.32 0.72
CA GLN A 6 21.44 -0.92 1.50
C GLN A 6 20.30 -0.85 2.51
N ARG A 7 20.04 0.34 3.07
CA ARG A 7 18.90 0.55 3.97
C ARG A 7 17.58 0.46 3.22
N ILE A 8 17.50 1.07 2.03
CA ILE A 8 16.30 1.01 1.18
C ILE A 8 16.02 -0.41 0.74
N THR A 9 17.03 -1.20 0.34
CA THR A 9 16.82 -2.60 -0.04
C THR A 9 16.37 -3.46 1.14
N THR A 10 16.91 -3.21 2.34
CA THR A 10 16.46 -3.88 3.56
C THR A 10 15.00 -3.54 3.88
N LEU A 11 14.65 -2.25 3.82
CA LEU A 11 13.26 -1.79 3.98
C LEU A 11 12.35 -2.48 2.97
N LEU A 12 12.70 -2.46 1.67
CA LEU A 12 11.92 -3.07 0.61
C LEU A 12 11.65 -4.57 0.86
N LYS A 13 12.68 -5.30 1.30
CA LYS A 13 12.58 -6.75 1.56
C LYS A 13 11.63 -7.08 2.71
N HIS A 14 11.62 -6.26 3.75
CA HIS A 14 10.86 -6.52 4.97
C HIS A 14 9.53 -5.77 5.02
N TRP A 15 9.30 -4.80 4.14
CA TRP A 15 8.09 -3.99 4.14
C TRP A 15 6.85 -4.85 3.81
N PRO A 16 5.78 -4.79 4.63
CA PRO A 16 4.59 -5.58 4.40
C PRO A 16 3.88 -5.17 3.09
N THR A 17 3.26 -6.14 2.44
CA THR A 17 2.42 -5.89 1.27
C THR A 17 1.12 -5.21 1.70
N ASP A 18 0.78 -4.12 1.04
CA ASP A 18 -0.44 -3.37 1.30
C ASP A 18 -1.44 -3.57 0.15
N LYS A 19 -2.54 -4.27 0.44
CA LYS A 19 -3.62 -4.52 -0.52
C LYS A 19 -4.72 -3.47 -0.48
N VAL A 20 -4.75 -2.64 0.56
CA VAL A 20 -5.78 -1.61 0.77
C VAL A 20 -5.45 -0.35 -0.02
N ARG A 21 -4.16 -0.01 -0.13
CA ARG A 21 -3.71 1.16 -0.90
C ARG A 21 -3.50 0.81 -2.38
N PRO A 22 -3.89 1.71 -3.31
CA PRO A 22 -3.58 1.52 -4.73
C PRO A 22 -2.06 1.53 -4.98
N SER A 23 -1.62 0.83 -6.01
CA SER A 23 -0.20 0.66 -6.35
C SER A 23 0.53 2.00 -6.54
N SER A 24 -0.15 3.02 -7.07
CA SER A 24 0.39 4.36 -7.29
C SER A 24 0.86 5.07 -6.01
N VAL A 25 0.33 4.71 -4.84
CA VAL A 25 0.67 5.33 -3.54
C VAL A 25 1.34 4.33 -2.59
N SER A 26 1.79 3.19 -3.11
CA SER A 26 2.43 2.16 -2.29
C SER A 26 3.86 2.55 -1.89
N VAL A 27 4.21 2.31 -0.64
CA VAL A 27 5.57 2.57 -0.12
C VAL A 27 6.60 1.68 -0.83
N GLN A 28 6.22 0.45 -1.19
CA GLN A 28 7.09 -0.45 -1.95
C GLN A 28 7.47 0.15 -3.31
N ASN A 29 6.50 0.65 -4.09
CA ASN A 29 6.80 1.30 -5.37
C ASN A 29 7.62 2.57 -5.19
N TYR A 30 7.33 3.35 -4.14
CA TYR A 30 8.15 4.52 -3.79
C TYR A 30 9.61 4.14 -3.50
N LEU A 31 9.85 3.11 -2.69
CA LEU A 31 11.20 2.64 -2.38
C LEU A 31 11.91 2.04 -3.59
N GLN A 32 11.18 1.36 -4.49
CA GLN A 32 11.72 0.91 -5.78
C GLN A 32 12.14 2.10 -6.65
N ALA A 33 11.35 3.18 -6.66
CA ALA A 33 11.66 4.39 -7.41
C ALA A 33 12.95 5.07 -6.93
N CYS A 34 13.26 4.95 -5.63
CA CYS A 34 14.52 5.44 -5.06
C CYS A 34 15.75 4.62 -5.51
N LEU A 35 15.56 3.38 -5.97
CA LEU A 35 16.64 2.50 -6.43
C LEU A 35 16.88 2.59 -7.95
N LEU A 36 15.99 3.23 -8.71
CA LEU A 36 16.13 3.36 -10.16
C LEU A 36 17.38 4.19 -10.51
N PRO A 37 18.21 3.74 -11.46
CA PRO A 37 19.32 4.54 -11.95
C PRO A 37 18.78 5.80 -12.62
N SER A 38 19.39 6.96 -12.35
CA SER A 38 19.03 8.21 -13.04
C SER A 38 19.38 8.06 -14.53
N SER A 39 18.38 7.82 -15.38
CA SER A 39 18.53 8.06 -16.81
C SER A 39 18.65 9.56 -17.00
N THR A 40 19.89 10.04 -17.03
CA THR A 40 20.23 11.29 -17.68
C THR A 40 19.94 11.13 -19.18
N GLU A 41 19.33 12.15 -19.78
CA GLU A 41 19.13 12.38 -21.24
C GLU A 41 17.74 12.07 -21.83
N GLN A 42 16.92 13.13 -21.84
CA GLN A 42 16.06 13.67 -22.90
C GLN A 42 15.25 12.73 -23.83
N THR A 43 13.92 12.91 -23.84
CA THR A 43 13.21 13.45 -25.02
C THR A 43 11.83 13.96 -24.59
N SER A 44 11.61 15.25 -24.82
CA SER A 44 10.31 15.90 -24.80
C SER A 44 9.37 15.25 -25.82
N GLN A 45 8.48 14.37 -25.38
CA GLN A 45 7.22 14.14 -26.10
C GLN A 45 6.06 14.14 -25.12
N LYS A 46 5.24 15.16 -25.29
CA LYS A 46 3.95 15.40 -24.64
C LYS A 46 3.01 14.23 -25.03
N GLN A 47 2.97 13.18 -24.21
CA GLN A 47 1.92 12.15 -24.27
C GLN A 47 1.04 12.28 -23.02
N PRO A 48 -0.29 12.08 -23.16
CA PRO A 48 -1.22 12.28 -22.05
C PRO A 48 -0.91 11.32 -20.92
N GLN A 49 -0.91 11.87 -19.69
CA GLN A 49 -0.69 11.20 -18.41
C GLN A 49 -1.20 9.75 -18.41
N GLN A 50 -0.27 8.81 -18.41
CA GLN A 50 -0.49 7.49 -17.84
C GLN A 50 -0.07 7.55 -16.37
N GLU A 51 -1.03 7.35 -15.49
CA GLU A 51 -0.83 7.20 -14.05
C GLU A 51 0.15 6.04 -13.80
N GLY A 52 1.40 6.31 -13.43
CA GLY A 52 2.33 5.26 -12.99
C GLY A 52 3.81 5.36 -13.37
N GLN A 53 4.28 6.43 -14.03
CA GLN A 53 5.71 6.55 -14.31
C GLN A 53 6.50 6.86 -13.03
N LEU A 54 7.25 5.86 -12.53
CA LEU A 54 8.19 6.00 -11.41
C LEU A 54 9.32 6.96 -11.82
N GLN A 55 9.24 8.21 -11.36
CA GLN A 55 10.34 9.17 -11.45
C GLN A 55 11.35 8.89 -10.34
N LYS A 56 12.65 9.14 -10.57
CA LYS A 56 13.67 8.98 -9.52
C LYS A 56 13.36 9.90 -8.35
N VAL A 57 13.18 9.32 -7.16
CA VAL A 57 12.96 10.07 -5.93
C VAL A 57 14.17 9.97 -5.02
N ASN A 58 14.71 11.12 -4.61
CA ASN A 58 15.71 11.16 -3.54
C ASN A 58 14.98 11.14 -2.18
N ILE A 59 15.36 10.21 -1.33
CA ILE A 59 14.80 10.06 0.02
C ILE A 59 15.72 10.72 1.06
N ASP A 60 15.14 11.55 1.93
CA ASP A 60 15.86 12.18 3.04
C ASP A 60 16.19 11.16 4.15
N GLU A 61 17.25 11.42 4.91
CA GLU A 61 17.68 10.55 6.01
C GLU A 61 16.63 10.45 7.12
N LYS A 62 15.91 11.54 7.41
CA LYS A 62 14.85 11.52 8.43
C LYS A 62 13.71 10.60 8.01
N SER A 63 13.38 10.58 6.73
CA SER A 63 12.37 9.68 6.16
C SER A 63 12.79 8.22 6.27
N LEU A 64 14.06 7.89 5.99
CA LEU A 64 14.58 6.54 6.19
C LEU A 64 14.52 6.10 7.66
N ASN A 65 14.82 7.01 8.60
CA ASN A 65 14.73 6.74 10.03
C ASN A 65 13.28 6.51 10.49
N ALA A 66 12.35 7.30 9.96
CA ALA A 66 10.92 7.15 10.22
C ALA A 66 10.40 5.80 9.68
N LEU A 67 10.73 5.45 8.44
CA LEU A 67 10.37 4.16 7.85
C LEU A 67 10.93 2.97 8.65
N SER A 68 12.19 3.06 9.07
CA SER A 68 12.80 2.02 9.91
C SER A 68 12.05 1.89 11.26
N SER A 69 11.68 3.01 11.88
CA SER A 69 10.92 3.01 13.13
C SER A 69 9.49 2.46 12.96
N LEU A 70 8.87 2.68 11.80
CA LEU A 70 7.56 2.12 11.45
C LEU A 70 7.63 0.62 11.20
N LEU A 71 8.65 0.15 10.48
CA LEU A 71 8.87 -1.28 10.22
C LEU A 71 9.08 -2.08 11.50
N GLU A 72 9.71 -1.47 12.50
CA GLU A 72 9.89 -2.05 13.83
C GLU A 72 8.62 -1.99 14.70
N ASP A 73 7.47 -1.51 14.21
CA ASP A 73 6.25 -1.30 15.00
C ASP A 73 6.50 -0.48 16.28
N ARG A 74 7.51 0.40 16.28
CA ARG A 74 7.97 1.11 17.49
C ARG A 74 6.84 1.88 18.17
N TYR A 75 6.00 2.53 17.36
CA TYR A 75 4.90 3.35 17.85
C TYR A 75 3.73 2.51 18.35
N ALA A 76 3.46 1.35 17.73
CA ALA A 76 2.43 0.44 18.21
C ALA A 76 2.80 -0.16 19.59
N ARG A 77 4.09 -0.45 19.82
CA ARG A 77 4.59 -0.91 21.12
C ARG A 77 4.61 0.20 22.17
N ARG A 78 5.02 1.41 21.77
CA ARG A 78 5.11 2.58 22.66
C ARG A 78 3.73 3.08 23.08
N TYR A 79 2.76 3.03 22.17
CA TYR A 79 1.41 3.54 22.35
C TYR A 79 0.39 2.45 21.94
N PRO A 80 0.18 1.43 22.78
CA PRO A 80 -0.73 0.34 22.46
C PRO A 80 -2.17 0.85 22.34
N LEU A 81 -2.80 0.54 21.23
CA LEU A 81 -4.19 0.92 20.96
C LEU A 81 -5.16 -0.14 21.47
N SER A 82 -6.28 0.29 22.06
CA SER A 82 -7.34 -0.62 22.48
C SER A 82 -7.95 -1.35 21.28
N PRO A 83 -8.19 -2.67 21.36
CA PRO A 83 -8.86 -3.41 20.29
C PRO A 83 -10.23 -2.85 19.91
N ARG A 84 -10.90 -2.16 20.83
CA ARG A 84 -12.22 -1.52 20.61
C ARG A 84 -12.16 -0.40 19.57
N LEU A 85 -10.99 0.23 19.38
CA LEU A 85 -10.83 1.29 18.38
C LEU A 85 -11.05 0.77 16.95
N ARG A 86 -10.65 -0.48 16.68
CA ARG A 86 -10.84 -1.15 15.39
C ARG A 86 -12.13 -1.98 15.31
N ARG A 87 -12.94 -2.04 16.36
CA ARG A 87 -14.14 -2.87 16.43
C ARG A 87 -15.33 -2.03 16.90
N PRO A 88 -16.03 -1.34 15.99
CA PRO A 88 -17.14 -0.47 16.37
C PRO A 88 -18.28 -1.30 16.97
N ALA A 89 -19.01 -0.71 17.92
CA ALA A 89 -20.07 -1.41 18.66
C ALA A 89 -21.23 -1.90 17.77
N SER A 90 -21.50 -1.20 16.66
CA SER A 90 -22.53 -1.57 15.70
C SER A 90 -22.17 -2.77 14.82
N ASN A 91 -20.88 -2.97 14.53
CA ASN A 91 -20.38 -4.08 13.73
C ASN A 91 -18.90 -4.38 14.07
N PRO A 92 -18.64 -5.28 15.03
CA PRO A 92 -17.28 -5.57 15.48
C PRO A 92 -16.34 -6.06 14.38
N ASP A 93 -16.87 -6.75 13.37
CA ASP A 93 -16.08 -7.37 12.30
C ASP A 93 -15.97 -6.48 11.05
N HIS A 94 -16.37 -5.20 11.13
CA HIS A 94 -16.45 -4.32 9.97
C HIS A 94 -15.13 -4.21 9.21
N TYR A 95 -14.05 -3.84 9.89
CA TYR A 95 -12.75 -3.63 9.23
C TYR A 95 -12.09 -4.94 8.80
N ASP A 96 -12.28 -6.03 9.56
CA ASP A 96 -11.78 -7.36 9.21
C ASP A 96 -12.45 -7.85 7.91
N ASN A 97 -13.75 -7.59 7.74
CA ASN A 97 -14.47 -7.87 6.49
C ASN A 97 -14.01 -6.97 5.33
N VAL A 98 -13.79 -5.67 5.57
CA VAL A 98 -13.30 -4.75 4.54
C VAL A 98 -11.93 -5.19 4.01
N ILE A 99 -10.98 -5.52 4.91
CA ILE A 99 -9.66 -6.01 4.52
C ILE A 99 -9.78 -7.30 3.71
N ARG A 100 -10.62 -8.23 4.15
CA ARG A 100 -10.90 -9.47 3.42
C ARG A 100 -11.49 -9.21 2.02
N GLU A 101 -12.36 -8.22 1.88
CA GLU A 101 -12.90 -7.85 0.56
C GLU A 101 -11.84 -7.28 -0.37
N PHE A 102 -10.88 -6.49 0.14
CA PHE A 102 -9.72 -6.02 -0.64
C PHE A 102 -8.81 -7.17 -1.05
N ASP A 103 -8.62 -8.17 -0.18
CA ASP A 103 -7.86 -9.39 -0.48
C ASP A 103 -8.52 -10.24 -1.55
N GLU A 104 -9.86 -10.36 -1.53
CA GLU A 104 -10.65 -11.16 -2.48
C GLU A 104 -10.96 -10.41 -3.79
N ALA A 105 -10.84 -9.08 -3.84
CA ALA A 105 -11.22 -8.25 -5.00
C ALA A 105 -10.38 -8.45 -6.28
N PRO A 106 -9.04 -8.57 -6.23
CA PRO A 106 -8.23 -8.77 -7.43
C PRO A 106 -8.43 -10.16 -8.05
N ASP A 107 -8.67 -11.19 -7.22
CA ASP A 107 -8.89 -12.57 -7.65
C ASP A 107 -10.38 -12.90 -7.94
N ARG A 108 -11.30 -11.93 -7.69
CA ARG A 108 -12.71 -12.12 -7.98
C ARG A 108 -12.97 -12.07 -9.48
N ASP A 109 -13.10 -13.26 -10.06
CA ASP A 109 -13.67 -13.47 -11.39
C ASP A 109 -14.92 -12.63 -11.60
N TRP A 110 -15.03 -12.04 -12.79
CA TRP A 110 -16.16 -11.22 -13.24
C TRP A 110 -17.53 -11.86 -12.92
N MET A 111 -17.62 -13.19 -12.94
CA MET A 111 -18.80 -13.99 -12.57
C MET A 111 -19.22 -13.83 -11.09
N GLY A 112 -18.27 -13.74 -10.16
CA GLY A 112 -18.53 -13.54 -8.74
C GLY A 112 -19.07 -12.14 -8.42
N ARG A 113 -18.67 -11.13 -9.20
CA ARG A 113 -19.25 -9.78 -9.14
C ARG A 113 -20.70 -9.77 -9.63
N LEU A 114 -21.00 -10.52 -10.69
CA LEU A 114 -22.36 -10.67 -11.21
C LEU A 114 -23.30 -11.39 -10.23
N LYS A 115 -22.84 -12.48 -9.59
CA LYS A 115 -23.63 -13.23 -8.60
C LYS A 115 -24.02 -12.39 -7.37
N LYS A 116 -23.11 -11.57 -6.83
CA LYS A 116 -23.43 -10.67 -5.69
C LYS A 116 -24.41 -9.56 -6.08
N ARG A 117 -24.32 -9.02 -7.31
CA ARG A 117 -25.31 -8.04 -7.83
C ARG A 117 -26.70 -8.66 -7.93
N LEU A 118 -26.80 -9.89 -8.44
CA LEU A 118 -28.07 -10.62 -8.52
C LEU A 118 -28.64 -10.96 -7.14
N GLY A 119 -27.80 -11.35 -6.17
CA GLY A 119 -28.24 -11.62 -4.80
C GLY A 119 -28.75 -10.38 -4.05
N GLY A 120 -28.25 -9.19 -4.37
CA GLY A 120 -28.74 -7.92 -3.82
C GLY A 120 -30.12 -7.52 -4.37
N LEU A 121 -30.37 -7.76 -5.66
CA LEU A 121 -31.67 -7.50 -6.29
C LEU A 121 -32.77 -8.44 -5.77
N LEU A 122 -32.43 -9.69 -5.47
CA LEU A 122 -33.38 -10.66 -4.90
C LEU A 122 -33.74 -10.39 -3.43
N ARG A 123 -32.99 -9.53 -2.73
CA ARG A 123 -33.27 -9.11 -1.35
C ARG A 123 -34.18 -7.89 -1.25
N LEU A 124 -34.53 -7.27 -2.39
CA LEU A 124 -35.44 -6.14 -2.52
C LEU A 124 -36.84 -6.55 -3.01
N LYS A 125 -37.19 -7.83 -2.90
CA LYS A 125 -38.54 -8.34 -3.17
C LYS A 125 -39.13 -9.02 -1.96
#